data_AF-A0A938DGD3-F1
#
_entry.id   AF-A0A938DGD3-F1
#
_cell.length_a   1.000
_cell.length_b   1.000
_cell.length_c   1.000
_cell.angle_alpha   90.00
_cell.angle_beta   90.00
_cell.angle_gamma   90.00
#
_symmetry.space_group_name_H-M   'P 1'
#
loop_
_entity.id
_entity.type
_entity.pdbx_description
1 polymer ?
#
loop_
_entity_poly.entity_id
_entity_poly.type
_entity_poly.pdbx_seq_one_letter_code
_entity_poly.pdbx_strand_id
1 'polypeptide(L)' 'MARLNYQHLYYFWTVAKSGTITRASERLGLSQPTISSQIAAFEKAIDSQLFHKDGRRLTLTDAGRQIF' A
#
# COMPACT_ATOMS: atom_id res chain seq x y z
N MET A 1 0.77 -9.60 -17.77
CA MET A 1 1.05 -8.17 -17.55
C MET A 1 0.16 -7.67 -16.43
N ALA A 2 0.72 -7.23 -15.30
CA ALA A 2 -0.07 -6.65 -14.23
C ALA A 2 -0.59 -5.28 -14.70
N ARG A 3 -1.90 -5.16 -14.93
CA ARG A 3 -2.50 -3.84 -15.21
C ARG A 3 -2.48 -3.05 -13.92
N LEU A 4 -1.62 -2.04 -13.86
CA LEU A 4 -1.72 -0.99 -12.86
C LEU A 4 -3.08 -0.31 -13.00
N ASN A 5 -3.84 -0.29 -11.91
CA ASN A 5 -5.16 0.32 -11.87
C ASN A 5 -5.21 1.37 -10.75
N TYR A 6 -6.04 2.39 -10.91
CA TYR A 6 -6.24 3.47 -9.95
C TYR A 6 -6.60 2.95 -8.54
N GLN A 7 -7.22 1.77 -8.46
CA GLN A 7 -7.54 1.11 -7.21
C GLN A 7 -6.28 0.80 -6.36
N HIS A 8 -5.19 0.35 -6.99
CA HIS A 8 -3.95 0.03 -6.29
C HIS A 8 -3.30 1.29 -5.73
N LEU A 9 -3.30 2.37 -6.53
CA LEU A 9 -2.80 3.67 -6.11
C LEU A 9 -3.63 4.23 -4.96
N TYR A 10 -4.96 4.07 -5.02
CA TYR A 10 -5.87 4.50 -3.97
C TYR A 10 -5.65 3.74 -2.65
N TYR A 11 -5.43 2.43 -2.71
CA TYR A 11 -5.09 1.62 -1.52
C TYR A 11 -3.73 2.01 -0.94
N PHE A 12 -2.72 2.16 -1.79
CA PHE A 12 -1.40 2.66 -1.41
C PHE A 12 -1.52 4.01 -0.70
N TRP A 13 -2.17 5.00 -1.31
CA TRP A 13 -2.33 6.34 -0.75
C TRP A 13 -3.09 6.31 0.59
N THR A 14 -4.12 5.47 0.69
CA THR A 14 -4.89 5.33 1.94
C THR A 14 -4.07 4.70 3.06
N VAL A 15 -3.22 3.71 2.75
CA VAL A 15 -2.28 3.13 3.73
C VAL A 15 -1.21 4.14 4.13
N ALA A 16 -0.63 4.85 3.17
CA ALA A 16 0.35 5.90 3.41
C ALA A 16 -0.21 6.98 4.36
N LYS A 17 -1.44 7.43 4.11
CA LYS A 17 -2.12 8.44 4.94
C LYS A 17 -2.55 7.91 6.31
N SER A 18 -2.77 6.61 6.44
CA SER A 18 -3.24 5.98 7.69
C SER A 18 -2.10 5.50 8.59
N GLY A 19 -0.91 5.26 8.03
CA GLY A 19 0.30 4.80 8.73
C GLY A 19 0.27 3.32 9.17
N THR A 20 -0.88 2.66 9.10
CA THR A 20 -1.05 1.22 9.41
C THR A 20 -2.07 0.59 8.46
N ILE A 21 -1.87 -0.70 8.13
CA ILE A 21 -2.84 -1.48 7.34
C ILE A 21 -4.18 -1.59 8.07
N THR A 22 -4.18 -1.71 9.40
CA THR A 22 -5.42 -1.81 10.20
C THR A 22 -6.30 -0.57 10.04
N ARG A 23 -5.75 0.64 10.18
CA ARG A 23 -6.54 1.87 9.99
C ARG A 23 -7.00 2.05 8.54
N ALA A 24 -6.17 1.65 7.59
CA ALA A 24 -6.56 1.68 6.18
C ALA A 24 -7.69 0.67 5.88
N SER A 25 -7.67 -0.50 6.51
CA SER A 25 -8.72 -1.52 6.38
C SER A 25 -10.07 -1.02 6.88
N GLU A 26 -10.08 -0.33 8.02
CA GLU A 26 -11.28 0.30 8.57
C GLU A 26 -11.80 1.41 7.65
N ARG A 27 -10.92 2.24 7.10
CA ARG A 27 -11.29 3.32 6.17
C ARG A 27 -11.84 2.83 4.84
N LEU A 28 -11.23 1.78 4.28
CA LEU A 28 -11.60 1.25 2.97
C LEU A 28 -12.77 0.25 3.06
N GLY A 29 -13.16 -0.19 4.26
CA GLY A 29 -14.14 -1.25 4.44
C GLY A 29 -13.68 -2.60 3.87
N LEU A 30 -12.36 -2.83 3.84
CA LEU A 30 -11.76 -4.03 3.27
C LEU A 30 -11.03 -4.81 4.34
N SER A 31 -10.80 -6.10 4.11
CA SER A 31 -9.99 -6.89 5.02
C SER A 31 -8.50 -6.50 4.94
N GLN A 32 -7.79 -6.57 6.06
CA GLN A 32 -6.33 -6.37 6.11
C GLN A 32 -5.56 -7.24 5.10
N PRO A 33 -5.83 -8.56 4.94
CA PRO A 33 -5.14 -9.37 3.95
C PRO A 33 -5.45 -8.96 2.51
N THR A 34 -6.65 -8.44 2.22
CA THR A 34 -6.97 -7.88 0.91
C THR A 34 -6.09 -6.67 0.60
N ILE A 35 -5.96 -5.72 1.53
CA ILE A 35 -5.11 -4.53 1.30
C ILE A 35 -3.65 -4.93 1.14
N SER A 36 -3.17 -5.85 1.99
CA SER A 36 -1.78 -6.33 1.92
C SER A 36 -1.48 -7.02 0.58
N SER A 37 -2.39 -7.84 0.07
CA SER A 37 -2.19 -8.54 -1.20
C SER A 37 -2.25 -7.57 -2.39
N GLN A 38 -3.12 -6.57 -2.35
CA GLN A 38 -3.22 -5.53 -3.37
C GLN A 38 -1.97 -4.65 -3.42
N ILE A 39 -1.44 -4.27 -2.26
CA ILE A 39 -0.17 -3.52 -2.18
C ILE A 39 0.98 -4.38 -2.69
N ALA A 40 1.09 -5.65 -2.27
CA ALA A 40 2.13 -6.54 -2.77
C ALA A 40 2.05 -6.75 -4.30
N ALA A 41 0.84 -6.84 -4.85
CA ALA A 41 0.64 -6.90 -6.29
C ALA A 41 1.05 -5.60 -6.99
N PHE A 42 0.83 -4.45 -6.36
CA PHE A 42 1.28 -3.14 -6.85
C PHE A 42 2.79 -3.03 -6.84
N GLU A 43 3.44 -3.34 -5.72
CA GLU A 43 4.90 -3.37 -5.56
C GLU A 43 5.55 -4.29 -6.59
N LYS A 44 4.97 -5.48 -6.83
CA LYS A 44 5.43 -6.41 -7.86
C LYS A 44 5.24 -5.89 -9.28
N ALA A 45 4.19 -5.09 -9.53
CA ALA A 45 3.92 -4.54 -10.85
C ALA A 45 4.90 -3.42 -11.22
N ILE A 46 5.39 -2.66 -10.24
CA ILE A 46 6.38 -1.59 -10.41
C ILE A 46 7.82 -2.04 -10.09
N ASP A 47 8.00 -3.32 -9.76
CA ASP A 47 9.26 -3.92 -9.31
C ASP A 47 9.98 -3.12 -8.22
N SER A 48 9.21 -2.56 -7.27
CA SER A 48 9.73 -1.72 -6.20
C SER A 48 8.87 -1.82 -4.95
N GLN A 49 9.52 -1.88 -3.79
CA GLN A 49 8.83 -1.78 -2.50
C GLN A 49 8.39 -0.35 -2.24
N LEU A 50 7.15 -0.18 -1.79
CA LEU A 50 6.53 1.11 -1.49
C LEU A 50 6.44 1.37 0.01
N PHE A 51 6.41 0.30 0.79
CA PHE A 51 6.44 0.38 2.24
C PHE A 51 7.55 -0.46 2.84
N HIS A 52 8.11 0.02 3.94
CA HIS A 52 8.94 -0.75 4.84
C HIS A 52 8.24 -0.90 6.19
N LYS A 53 8.44 -2.07 6.81
CA LYS A 53 7.95 -2.34 8.16
C LYS A 53 8.93 -1.75 9.16
N ASP A 54 8.49 -0.73 9.88
CA ASP A 54 9.21 -0.18 11.03
C ASP A 54 8.48 -0.62 12.31
N GLY A 55 8.81 -1.82 12.77
CA GLY A 55 8.13 -2.49 13.88
C GLY A 55 6.62 -2.68 13.63
N ARG A 56 5.79 -1.90 14.32
CA ARG A 56 4.32 -1.92 14.21
C ARG A 56 3.76 -0.92 13.18
N ARG A 57 4.62 -0.08 12.59
CA ARG A 57 4.23 0.97 11.64
C ARG A 57 4.65 0.59 10.22
N LEU A 58 3.87 1.07 9.25
CA LEU A 58 4.31 1.09 7.85
C LEU A 58 4.77 2.49 7.51
N THR A 59 5.96 2.56 6.94
CA THR A 59 6.58 3.81 6.55
C THR A 59 6.89 3.75 5.06
N LEU A 60 6.75 4.87 4.36
CA LEU A 60 6.98 4.94 2.91
C LEU A 60 8.47 4.80 2.58
N THR A 61 8.80 3.93 1.63
CA THR A 61 10.15 3.89 1.01
C THR A 61 10.38 5.14 0.16
N ASP A 62 11.59 5.32 -0.38
CA ASP A 62 11.86 6.39 -1.33
C ASP A 62 11.00 6.29 -2.58
N ALA A 63 10.79 5.08 -3.11
CA ALA A 63 9.86 4.85 -4.21
C ALA A 63 8.42 5.21 -3.82
N GLY A 64 7.99 4.84 -2.61
CA GLY A 64 6.69 5.25 -2.07
C GLY A 64 6.55 6.77 -1.97
N ARG A 65 7.62 7.48 -1.57
CA ARG A 65 7.65 8.94 -1.50
C ARG A 65 7.60 9.62 -2.87
N GLN A 66 8.12 8.99 -3.93
CA GLN A 66 8.03 9.52 -5.30
C GLN A 66 6.62 9.41 -5.89
N ILE A 67 5.81 8.47 -5.40
CA ILE A 67 4.43 8.22 -5.87
C ILE A 67 3.39 8.93 -5.01
N PHE A 68 3.71 9.26 -3.75
CA PHE A 68 2.83 9.96 -2.81
C PHE A 68 2.71 11.45 -3.13
#